data_AF-A0A9P7DAH1-F1
#
_entry.id   AF-A0A9P7DAH1-F1
#
_cell.length_a   1.000
_cell.length_b   1.000
_cell.length_c   1.000
_cell.angle_alpha   90.00
_cell.angle_beta   90.00
_cell.angle_gamma   90.00
#
_symmetry.space_group_name_H-M   'P 1'
#
loop_
_entity.id
_entity.type
_entity.pdbx_description
1 polymer ?
#
loop_
_entity_poly.entity_id
_entity_poly.type
_entity_poly.pdbx_seq_one_letter_code
_entity_poly.pdbx_strand_id
1 'polypeptide(L)'
;MLRLISTSAPYILSPHPWTLSMPFEYVGRNKTQLLVPDLGTDKVWRLTKRNDGKWSIRDHIDFEAGGGPRHIAARGNTLYTLLELTSKLAVHTFPPRPVPPTRLTSVHTFCITDTGYHVGSGNSATRTQRILP
;
A
#
# COMPACT_ATOMS: atom_id res chain seq x y z
N MET A 1 -14.94 15.28 -23.42
CA MET A 1 -15.86 14.13 -23.30
C MET A 1 -15.58 13.42 -21.97
N LEU A 2 -16.24 13.80 -20.87
CA LEU A 2 -16.10 13.09 -19.59
C LEU A 2 -17.00 11.85 -19.62
N ARG A 3 -16.41 10.66 -19.54
CA ARG A 3 -17.17 9.40 -19.45
C ARG A 3 -17.54 9.13 -17.99
N LEU A 4 -18.82 8.86 -17.78
CA LEU A 4 -19.45 8.56 -16.49
C LEU A 4 -18.78 7.36 -15.82
N ILE A 5 -18.23 7.55 -14.62
CA ILE A 5 -17.85 6.46 -13.71
C ILE A 5 -19.13 5.98 -13.02
N SER A 6 -19.52 4.74 -13.32
CA SER A 6 -20.69 4.09 -12.71
C SER A 6 -20.54 4.03 -11.19
N THR A 7 -21.61 4.35 -10.46
CA THR A 7 -21.63 4.48 -8.99
C THR A 7 -22.30 3.30 -8.27
N SER A 8 -22.56 2.18 -8.96
CA SER A 8 -22.91 0.91 -8.30
C SER A 8 -21.63 0.18 -7.89
N ALA A 9 -21.53 -0.17 -6.61
CA ALA A 9 -20.33 -0.73 -5.96
C ALA A 9 -19.73 -1.98 -6.66
N PRO A 10 -18.40 -2.24 -6.59
CA PRO A 10 -17.32 -1.29 -6.33
C PRO A 10 -16.13 -1.53 -7.30
N TYR A 11 -16.37 -1.51 -8.61
CA TYR A 11 -15.27 -1.49 -9.58
C TYR A 11 -14.96 -0.05 -9.94
N ILE A 12 -14.24 0.62 -9.03
CA ILE A 12 -13.97 2.04 -9.11
C ILE A 12 -12.48 2.19 -9.46
N LEU A 13 -12.23 2.64 -10.71
CA LEU A 13 -11.01 3.32 -11.20
C LEU A 13 -9.95 2.50 -11.97
N SER A 14 -10.31 1.74 -13.00
CA SER A 14 -9.37 1.54 -14.11
C SER A 14 -10.08 1.22 -15.43
N PRO A 15 -9.69 1.83 -16.56
CA PRO A 15 -10.14 1.38 -17.88
C PRO A 15 -9.51 0.03 -18.29
N HIS A 16 -8.56 -0.50 -17.52
CA HIS A 16 -7.87 -1.76 -17.84
C HIS A 16 -8.53 -2.95 -17.11
N PRO A 17 -9.02 -3.97 -17.85
CA PRO A 17 -9.86 -5.05 -17.31
C PRO A 17 -9.18 -5.97 -16.29
N TRP A 18 -7.86 -5.86 -16.10
CA TRP A 18 -7.09 -6.73 -15.18
C TRP A 18 -6.81 -6.11 -13.81
N THR A 19 -7.27 -4.89 -13.52
CA THR A 19 -7.05 -4.23 -12.22
C THR A 19 -8.26 -4.45 -11.31
N LEU A 20 -8.41 -5.65 -10.73
CA LEU A 20 -9.37 -5.87 -9.65
C LEU A 20 -8.85 -5.19 -8.38
N SER A 21 -9.19 -3.92 -8.20
CA SER A 21 -9.04 -3.21 -6.94
C SER A 21 -10.11 -3.68 -5.97
N MET A 22 -9.74 -4.43 -4.94
CA MET A 22 -10.68 -4.78 -3.87
C MET A 22 -10.81 -3.60 -2.91
N PRO A 23 -11.99 -2.96 -2.83
CA PRO A 23 -12.19 -1.88 -1.88
C PRO A 23 -12.14 -2.41 -0.46
N PHE A 24 -11.57 -1.62 0.43
CA PHE A 24 -11.58 -1.87 1.86
C PHE A 24 -12.49 -0.86 2.55
N GLU A 25 -13.58 -1.33 3.16
CA GLU A 25 -14.43 -0.48 3.97
C GLU A 25 -13.82 -0.29 5.36
N TYR A 26 -13.54 0.96 5.70
CA TYR A 26 -13.06 1.35 7.00
C TYR A 26 -14.16 2.06 7.79
N VAL A 27 -14.58 1.45 8.89
CA VAL A 27 -15.53 2.05 9.84
C VAL A 27 -14.73 2.68 10.98
N GLY A 28 -14.41 3.96 10.83
CA GLY A 28 -13.81 4.76 11.89
C GLY A 28 -14.86 5.37 12.83
N ARG A 29 -14.40 5.96 13.95
CA ARG A 29 -15.29 6.51 15.01
C ARG A 29 -16.38 7.48 14.53
N ASN A 30 -16.10 8.30 13.50
CA ASN A 30 -16.97 9.43 13.17
C ASN A 30 -17.67 9.32 11.80
N LYS A 31 -17.14 8.55 10.84
CA LYS A 31 -17.74 8.32 9.50
C LYS A 31 -17.15 7.07 8.84
N THR A 32 -17.98 6.32 8.11
CA THR A 32 -17.54 5.27 7.19
C THR A 32 -16.74 5.87 6.03
N GLN A 33 -15.58 5.28 5.75
CA GLN A 33 -14.72 5.62 4.61
C GLN A 33 -14.51 4.37 3.76
N LEU A 34 -14.49 4.53 2.44
CA LEU A 34 -14.10 3.47 1.51
C LEU A 34 -12.70 3.76 1.00
N LEU A 35 -11.80 2.81 1.18
CA LEU A 35 -10.43 2.88 0.68
C LEU A 35 -10.31 2.03 -0.58
N VAL A 36 -9.85 2.63 -1.68
CA VAL A 36 -9.73 1.94 -2.97
C VAL A 36 -8.26 1.95 -3.38
N PRO A 37 -7.56 0.80 -3.28
CA PRO A 37 -6.19 0.68 -3.77
C PRO A 37 -6.19 0.66 -5.30
N ASP A 38 -5.44 1.56 -5.91
CA ASP A 38 -5.31 1.74 -7.35
C ASP A 38 -3.88 1.44 -7.77
N LEU A 39 -3.69 0.26 -8.37
CA LEU A 39 -2.39 -0.19 -8.86
C LEU A 39 -1.87 0.69 -10.00
N GLY A 40 -2.75 1.25 -10.82
CA GLY A 40 -2.34 2.00 -12.01
C GLY A 40 -1.79 3.40 -11.69
N THR A 41 -2.20 3.98 -10.55
CA THR A 41 -1.80 5.34 -10.15
C THR A 41 -0.94 5.41 -8.88
N ASP A 42 -0.56 4.23 -8.36
CA ASP A 42 0.19 4.06 -7.10
C ASP A 42 -0.44 4.82 -5.93
N LYS A 43 -1.77 4.71 -5.81
CA LYS A 43 -2.56 5.45 -4.80
C LYS A 43 -3.53 4.55 -4.06
N VAL A 44 -3.86 4.97 -2.84
CA VAL A 44 -5.11 4.56 -2.20
C VAL A 44 -6.05 5.75 -2.15
N TRP A 45 -7.17 5.66 -2.85
CA TRP A 45 -8.21 6.68 -2.83
C TRP A 45 -9.05 6.58 -1.56
N ARG A 46 -9.32 7.72 -0.91
CA ARG A 46 -10.18 7.82 0.28
C ARG A 46 -11.52 8.42 -0.10
N LEU A 47 -12.57 7.60 -0.10
CA LEU A 47 -13.92 8.01 -0.46
C LEU A 47 -14.80 8.10 0.78
N THR A 48 -15.76 9.01 0.75
CA THR A 48 -16.82 9.11 1.77
C THR A 48 -18.18 8.98 1.12
N LYS A 49 -19.13 8.35 1.82
CA LYS A 49 -20.52 8.31 1.40
C LYS A 49 -21.15 9.69 1.62
N ARG A 50 -21.80 10.23 0.59
CA ARG A 50 -22.57 11.48 0.63
C ARG A 50 -24.00 11.21 1.09
N ASN A 51 -24.74 12.28 1.36
CA ASN A 51 -26.15 12.21 1.79
C ASN A 51 -27.06 11.54 0.76
N ASP A 52 -26.69 11.60 -0.53
CA ASP A 52 -27.40 10.93 -1.64
C ASP A 52 -27.02 9.45 -1.79
N GLY A 53 -26.27 8.89 -0.83
CA GLY A 53 -25.81 7.50 -0.84
C GLY A 53 -24.63 7.22 -1.78
N LYS A 54 -24.20 8.19 -2.61
CA LYS A 54 -23.09 8.02 -3.56
C LYS A 54 -21.74 8.24 -2.89
N TRP A 55 -20.72 7.55 -3.38
CA TRP A 55 -19.34 7.74 -2.92
C TRP A 55 -18.67 8.91 -3.67
N SER A 56 -17.89 9.71 -2.94
CA SER A 56 -17.07 10.79 -3.51
C SER A 56 -15.64 10.69 -3.00
N ILE A 57 -14.65 10.81 -3.90
CA ILE A 57 -13.24 10.94 -3.53
C ILE A 57 -13.06 12.20 -2.69
N ARG A 58 -12.37 12.07 -1.56
CA ARG A 58 -12.07 13.17 -0.65
C ARG A 58 -10.58 13.47 -0.54
N ASP A 59 -9.76 12.44 -0.69
CA ASP A 59 -8.33 12.49 -0.43
C ASP A 59 -7.67 11.22 -1.02
N HIS A 60 -6.35 11.14 -0.95
CA HIS A 60 -5.58 9.96 -1.36
C HIS A 60 -4.36 9.75 -0.47
N ILE A 61 -3.74 8.58 -0.60
CA ILE A 61 -2.42 8.26 -0.03
C ILE A 61 -1.54 7.86 -1.20
N ASP A 62 -0.43 8.56 -1.38
CA ASP A 62 0.57 8.23 -2.39
C ASP A 62 1.50 7.11 -1.92
N PHE A 63 1.90 6.28 -2.88
CA PHE A 63 2.93 5.27 -2.71
C PHE A 63 4.09 5.51 -3.68
N GLU A 64 5.16 4.75 -3.51
CA GLU A 64 6.29 4.79 -4.44
C GLU A 64 5.85 4.41 -5.86
N ALA A 65 6.42 5.06 -6.87
CA ALA A 65 6.14 4.74 -8.26
C ALA A 65 6.47 3.27 -8.56
N GLY A 66 5.53 2.56 -9.18
CA GLY A 66 5.62 1.12 -9.42
C GLY A 66 5.41 0.28 -8.17
N GLY A 67 4.86 0.82 -7.08
CA GLY A 67 4.56 0.09 -5.85
C GLY A 67 3.36 -0.86 -6.01
N GLY A 68 2.31 -0.41 -6.71
CA GLY A 68 1.11 -1.19 -6.96
C GLY A 68 0.36 -1.60 -5.69
N PRO A 69 -0.29 -0.66 -4.97
CA PRO A 69 -1.08 -0.99 -3.79
C PRO A 69 -2.23 -1.95 -4.13
N ARG A 70 -2.42 -3.00 -3.32
CA ARG A 70 -3.46 -4.02 -3.56
C ARG A 70 -4.34 -4.38 -2.40
N HIS A 71 -3.74 -4.59 -1.23
CA HIS A 71 -4.47 -5.01 -0.05
C HIS A 71 -4.25 -4.00 1.05
N ILE A 72 -5.32 -3.72 1.79
CA ILE A 72 -5.33 -2.76 2.87
C ILE A 72 -5.87 -3.44 4.12
N ALA A 73 -5.23 -3.18 5.25
CA ALA A 73 -5.76 -3.49 6.56
C ALA A 73 -5.59 -2.27 7.46
N ALA A 74 -6.53 -2.06 8.38
CA ALA A 74 -6.47 -0.96 9.35
C ALA A 74 -6.59 -1.51 10.78
N ARG A 75 -5.77 -1.00 11.69
CA ARG A 75 -5.85 -1.30 13.13
C ARG A 75 -5.57 -0.04 13.92
N GLY A 76 -6.54 0.42 14.72
CA GLY A 76 -6.43 1.70 15.42
C GLY A 76 -6.20 2.85 14.45
N ASN A 77 -5.12 3.62 14.66
CA ASN A 77 -4.70 4.70 13.76
C ASN A 77 -3.53 4.27 12.85
N THR A 78 -3.48 3.00 12.46
CA THR A 78 -2.44 2.48 11.56
C THR A 78 -3.08 1.83 10.35
N LEU A 79 -2.59 2.21 9.17
CA LEU A 79 -2.95 1.59 7.90
C LEU A 79 -1.76 0.78 7.38
N TYR A 80 -2.05 -0.44 6.96
CA TYR A 80 -1.10 -1.35 6.34
C TYR A 80 -1.54 -1.53 4.88
N THR A 81 -0.64 -1.30 3.95
CA THR A 81 -0.89 -1.48 2.52
C THR A 81 0.15 -2.40 1.93
N LEU A 82 -0.29 -3.50 1.32
CA LEU A 82 0.55 -4.38 0.54
C LEU A 82 0.79 -3.77 -0.84
N LEU A 83 2.06 -3.57 -1.17
CA LEU A 83 2.57 -3.14 -2.47
C LEU A 83 2.97 -4.38 -3.26
N GLU A 84 2.14 -4.77 -4.22
CA GLU A 84 2.25 -6.00 -5.01
C GLU A 84 3.56 -6.03 -5.79
N LEU A 85 3.84 -4.94 -6.52
CA LEU A 85 4.89 -4.90 -7.52
C LEU A 85 6.29 -4.74 -6.91
N THR A 86 6.40 -4.14 -5.72
CA THR A 86 7.68 -4.04 -4.99
C THR A 86 7.83 -5.07 -3.89
N SER A 87 6.82 -5.91 -3.67
CA SER A 87 6.77 -6.90 -2.57
C SER A 87 7.09 -6.26 -1.21
N LYS A 88 6.40 -5.17 -0.90
CA LYS A 88 6.57 -4.44 0.36
C LYS A 88 5.26 -4.27 1.12
N LEU A 89 5.36 -4.25 2.45
CA LEU A 89 4.30 -3.79 3.34
C LEU A 89 4.60 -2.35 3.76
N ALA A 90 3.83 -1.40 3.24
CA ALA A 90 3.90 0.00 3.62
C ALA A 90 2.98 0.28 4.82
N VAL A 91 3.50 1.01 5.80
CA VAL A 91 2.78 1.36 7.04
C VAL A 91 2.62 2.88 7.12
N HIS A 92 1.40 3.33 7.38
CA HIS A 92 1.08 4.75 7.56
C HIS A 92 0.38 4.97 8.89
N THR A 93 0.56 6.16 9.48
CA THR A 93 -0.44 6.69 10.39
C THR A 93 -1.76 6.87 9.63
N PHE A 94 -2.86 6.60 10.29
CA PHE A 94 -4.19 6.69 9.71
C PHE A 94 -5.17 7.32 10.70
N PRO A 95 -4.93 8.59 11.07
CA PRO A 95 -5.85 9.30 11.93
C PRO A 95 -7.17 9.60 11.20
N PRO A 96 -8.25 9.86 11.97
CA PRO A 96 -9.45 10.45 11.40
C PRO A 96 -9.15 11.74 10.63
N ARG A 97 -9.90 11.99 9.56
CA ARG A 97 -9.86 13.27 8.84
C ARG A 97 -10.17 14.44 9.79
N PRO A 98 -9.60 15.65 9.57
CA PRO A 98 -8.86 16.08 8.38
C PRO A 98 -7.36 15.79 8.41
N VAL A 99 -6.83 15.17 9.47
CA VAL A 99 -5.39 14.91 9.57
C VAL A 99 -4.95 13.94 8.46
N PRO A 100 -3.93 14.28 7.65
CA PRO A 100 -3.47 13.43 6.57
C PRO A 100 -2.71 12.21 7.12
N PRO A 101 -2.78 11.04 6.43
CA PRO A 101 -1.91 9.90 6.70
C PRO A 101 -0.44 10.28 6.47
N THR A 102 0.46 9.70 7.26
CA THR A 102 1.91 9.90 7.13
C THR A 102 2.60 8.55 7.07
N ARG A 103 3.50 8.34 6.11
CA ARG A 103 4.27 7.11 5.99
C ARG A 103 5.19 6.95 7.21
N LEU A 104 5.10 5.78 7.85
CA LEU A 104 5.95 5.40 8.98
C LEU A 104 7.15 4.58 8.51
N THR A 105 6.89 3.52 7.74
CA THR A 105 7.93 2.61 7.25
C THR A 105 7.44 1.82 6.05
N SER A 106 8.34 1.08 5.40
CA SER A 106 8.03 0.05 4.44
C SER A 106 9.05 -1.08 4.55
N VAL A 107 8.59 -2.33 4.59
CA VAL A 107 9.45 -3.50 4.73
C VAL A 107 9.17 -4.48 3.60
N HIS A 108 10.19 -5.16 3.10
CA HIS A 108 9.98 -6.25 2.14
C HIS A 108 9.22 -7.40 2.80
N THR A 109 8.29 -8.01 2.07
CA THR A 109 7.51 -9.17 2.55
C THR A 109 8.26 -10.49 2.38
N PHE A 110 9.45 -10.45 1.76
CA PHE A 110 10.36 -11.57 1.60
C PHE A 110 11.74 -11.18 2.12
N CYS A 111 12.52 -12.17 2.54
CA CYS A 111 13.93 -11.96 2.87
C CYS A 111 14.70 -11.61 1.60
N ILE A 112 15.37 -10.46 1.60
CA ILE A 112 16.40 -10.18 0.61
C ILE A 112 17.67 -10.83 1.14
N THR A 113 17.99 -12.03 0.68
CA THR A 113 19.34 -12.58 0.84
C THR A 113 20.21 -11.96 -0.23
N ASP A 114 21.22 -11.18 0.17
CA ASP A 114 22.29 -10.76 -0.73
C ASP A 114 23.04 -12.03 -1.15
N THR A 115 22.65 -12.61 -2.30
CA THR A 115 23.46 -13.63 -2.94
C THR A 115 24.67 -12.92 -3.48
N GLY A 116 25.66 -12.75 -2.60
CA GLY A 116 26.94 -12.16 -2.90
C GLY A 116 27.60 -12.92 -4.03
N TYR A 117 27.38 -12.47 -5.27
CA TYR A 117 28.32 -12.68 -6.34
C TYR A 117 29.51 -11.77 -6.06
N HIS A 118 30.38 -12.23 -5.16
CA HIS A 118 31.73 -11.74 -5.05
C HIS A 118 32.45 -12.10 -6.35
N VAL A 119 32.53 -11.15 -7.28
CA VAL A 119 33.57 -11.18 -8.31
C VAL A 119 34.89 -11.04 -7.55
N GLY A 120 35.64 -12.14 -7.47
CA GLY A 120 36.87 -12.23 -6.70
C GLY A 120 37.87 -11.13 -7.09
N SER A 121 38.28 -10.34 -6.11
CA SER A 121 39.59 -9.73 -6.09
C SER A 121 40.26 -10.17 -4.78
N GLY A 122 41.44 -10.75 -4.93
CA GLY A 122 42.04 -11.66 -3.96
C GLY A 122 42.56 -11.03 -2.67
N ASN A 123 43.07 -11.97 -1.88
CA ASN A 123 43.87 -11.89 -0.66
C ASN A 123 43.11 -11.92 0.68
N SER A 124 42.92 -13.18 1.09
CA SER A 124 42.52 -13.69 2.39
C SER A 124 43.25 -13.03 3.56
N ALA A 125 42.48 -12.50 4.52
CA ALA A 125 42.92 -12.32 5.89
C ALA A 125 42.30 -13.44 6.76
N THR A 126 43.17 -14.30 7.28
CA THR A 126 42.85 -15.46 8.12
C THR A 126 42.16 -15.02 9.41
N ARG A 127 40.93 -15.48 9.66
CA ARG A 127 40.30 -15.39 10.99
C ARG A 127 39.97 -16.79 11.50
N THR A 128 40.89 -17.33 12.28
CA THR A 128 40.73 -18.55 13.07
C THR A 128 39.57 -18.39 14.04
N GLN A 129 38.49 -19.15 13.85
CA GLN A 129 37.50 -19.36 14.92
C GLN A 129 37.90 -20.58 15.75
N ARG A 130 38.11 -20.30 17.03
CA ARG A 130 38.45 -21.24 18.10
C ARG A 130 37.13 -21.88 18.57
N ILE A 131 37.03 -23.21 18.46
CA ILE A 131 35.94 -24.00 19.06
C ILE A 131 36.41 -24.43 20.45
N LEU A 132 35.56 -24.24 21.47
CA LEU A 132 35.69 -24.82 22.81
C LEU A 132 34.29 -25.12 23.36
N PRO A 133 34.18 -26.07 24.29
CA PRO A 133 34.54 -27.48 24.24
C PRO A 133 33.34 -28.38 23.90
#